data_AF-A0A661DYT0-F1
#
_entry.id   AF-A0A661DYT0-F1
#
_cell.length_a   1.000
_cell.length_b   1.000
_cell.length_c   1.000
_cell.angle_alpha   90.00
_cell.angle_beta   90.00
_cell.angle_gamma   90.00
#
_symmetry.space_group_name_H-M   'P 1'
#
loop_
_entity.id
_entity.type
_entity.pdbx_description
1 polymer ?
#
loop_
_entity_poly.entity_id
_entity_poly.type
_entity_poly.pdbx_seq_one_letter_code
_entity_poly.pdbx_strand_id
1 'polypeptide(L)'
;MFWDIFKAILPSLLTTAVTAYTSYQANEQRQDQEKSAELQRRAAAQQLTQAGMIEQQATQQENASREAARLSELNAIDAEVQNIRSEQNLRNEQQVGEAEGRARAAASGITVDGSSGMYLSEQEKVNREALGWLAKTGRSAVARIRGEGGVAQAQGKAQAAGTRAAAAGVRAGAAGTAAGANQTDAAARRTMVSGAKDVYSGAKTIYKGVSTGTWF
;
A
#
# COMPACT_ATOMS: atom_id res chain seq x y z
N MET A 1 -54.78 45.42 -43.46
CA MET A 1 -55.42 44.24 -42.82
C MET A 1 -54.49 43.04 -42.74
N PHE A 2 -54.08 42.39 -43.84
CA PHE A 2 -53.16 41.23 -43.78
C PHE A 2 -51.78 41.58 -43.19
N TRP A 3 -51.26 42.77 -43.53
CA TRP A 3 -50.00 43.29 -43.02
C TRP A 3 -50.02 43.62 -41.52
N ASP A 4 -51.16 44.08 -41.01
CA ASP A 4 -51.32 44.44 -39.60
C ASP A 4 -51.44 43.18 -38.73
N ILE A 5 -52.13 42.15 -39.22
CA ILE A 5 -52.18 40.82 -38.60
C ILE A 5 -50.78 40.18 -38.60
N PHE A 6 -50.04 40.30 -39.70
CA PHE A 6 -48.67 39.78 -39.78
C PHE A 6 -47.73 40.47 -38.79
N LYS A 7 -47.78 41.80 -38.66
CA LYS A 7 -47.02 42.57 -37.66
C LYS A 7 -47.37 42.21 -36.22
N ALA A 8 -48.62 41.87 -35.94
CA ALA A 8 -49.05 41.46 -34.60
C ALA A 8 -48.56 40.05 -34.22
N ILE A 9 -48.46 39.13 -35.20
CA ILE A 9 -48.11 37.72 -34.95
C ILE A 9 -46.60 37.45 -35.03
N LEU A 10 -45.87 38.18 -35.90
CA LEU A 10 -44.43 37.98 -36.14
C LEU A 10 -43.57 38.03 -34.86
N PRO A 11 -43.79 38.95 -33.88
CA PRO A 11 -42.99 39.00 -32.66
C PRO A 11 -43.18 37.77 -31.77
N SER A 12 -44.40 37.20 -31.73
CA SER A 12 -44.67 36.01 -30.91
C SER A 12 -44.03 34.76 -31.51
N LEU A 13 -44.05 34.62 -32.83
CA LEU A 13 -43.36 33.55 -33.56
C LEU A 13 -41.84 33.65 -33.39
N LEU A 14 -41.27 34.86 -33.51
CA LEU A 14 -39.84 35.09 -33.27
C LEU A 14 -39.45 34.77 -31.82
N THR A 15 -40.23 35.21 -30.84
CA THR A 15 -39.98 34.91 -29.42
C THR A 15 -40.04 33.41 -29.15
N THR A 16 -41.01 32.70 -29.76
CA THR A 16 -41.15 31.25 -29.63
C THR A 16 -39.96 30.52 -30.25
N ALA A 17 -39.51 30.93 -31.45
CA ALA A 17 -38.35 30.37 -32.12
C ALA A 17 -37.04 30.61 -31.33
N VAL A 18 -36.84 31.81 -30.78
CA VAL A 18 -35.68 32.13 -29.93
C VAL A 18 -35.71 31.32 -28.64
N THR A 19 -36.88 31.13 -28.02
CA THR A 19 -37.04 30.31 -26.82
C THR A 19 -36.77 28.83 -27.10
N ALA A 20 -37.24 28.32 -28.24
CA ALA A 20 -36.95 26.96 -28.70
C ALA A 20 -35.45 26.75 -28.97
N TYR A 21 -34.79 27.70 -29.63
CA TYR A 21 -33.35 27.62 -29.90
C TYR A 21 -32.49 27.70 -28.63
N THR A 22 -32.82 28.62 -27.72
CA THR A 22 -32.10 28.77 -26.44
C THR A 22 -32.30 27.57 -25.52
N SER A 23 -33.50 26.98 -25.49
CA SER A 23 -33.74 25.72 -24.76
C SER A 23 -33.01 24.52 -25.37
N TYR A 24 -32.86 24.47 -26.71
CA TYR A 24 -32.06 23.45 -27.38
C TYR A 24 -30.56 23.57 -27.01
N GLN A 25 -29.98 24.76 -27.14
CA GLN A 25 -28.60 25.05 -26.72
C GLN A 25 -28.36 24.71 -25.24
N ALA A 26 -29.32 25.06 -24.37
CA ALA A 26 -29.24 24.72 -22.95
C ALA A 26 -29.29 23.19 -22.72
N ASN A 27 -30.05 22.44 -23.50
CA ASN A 27 -30.09 20.97 -23.40
C ASN A 27 -28.81 20.31 -23.91
N GLU A 28 -28.17 20.86 -24.95
CA GLU A 28 -26.88 20.36 -25.45
C GLU A 28 -25.77 20.57 -24.41
N GLN A 29 -25.69 21.77 -23.82
CA GLN A 29 -24.77 22.05 -22.71
C GLN A 29 -25.02 21.16 -21.48
N ARG A 30 -26.28 20.77 -21.22
CA ARG A 30 -26.61 19.81 -20.16
C ARG A 30 -26.06 18.42 -20.43
N GLN A 31 -26.25 17.91 -21.64
CA GLN A 31 -25.71 16.60 -22.01
C GLN A 31 -24.19 16.58 -21.88
N ASP A 32 -23.51 17.66 -22.27
CA ASP A 32 -22.05 17.74 -22.16
C ASP A 32 -21.59 17.82 -20.69
N GLN A 33 -22.29 18.59 -19.85
CA GLN A 33 -22.02 18.63 -18.40
C GLN A 33 -22.24 17.27 -17.73
N GLU A 34 -23.35 16.59 -18.03
CA GLU A 34 -23.66 15.26 -17.49
C GLU A 34 -22.62 14.22 -17.93
N LYS A 35 -22.25 14.20 -19.22
CA LYS A 35 -21.18 13.34 -19.74
C LYS A 35 -19.85 13.61 -19.04
N SER A 36 -19.49 14.87 -18.84
CA SER A 36 -18.24 15.24 -18.17
C SER A 36 -18.22 14.79 -16.70
N ALA A 37 -19.35 14.93 -15.99
CA ALA A 37 -19.48 14.48 -14.60
C ALA A 37 -19.44 12.94 -14.51
N GLU A 38 -20.05 12.24 -15.46
CA GLU A 38 -19.98 10.78 -15.54
C GLU A 38 -18.54 10.30 -15.80
N LEU A 39 -17.81 10.94 -16.71
CA LEU A 39 -16.39 10.64 -16.96
C LEU A 39 -15.55 10.84 -15.70
N GLN A 40 -15.78 11.92 -14.94
CA GLN A 40 -15.09 12.15 -13.66
C GLN A 40 -15.42 11.08 -12.62
N ARG A 41 -16.69 10.65 -12.52
CA ARG A 41 -17.11 9.55 -11.63
C ARG A 41 -16.45 8.22 -12.03
N ARG A 42 -16.37 7.92 -13.32
CA ARG A 42 -15.67 6.72 -13.83
C ARG A 42 -14.17 6.77 -13.55
N ALA A 43 -13.53 7.92 -13.73
CA ALA A 43 -12.12 8.12 -13.41
C ALA A 43 -11.85 7.92 -11.90
N ALA A 44 -12.69 8.48 -11.03
CA ALA A 44 -12.59 8.27 -9.59
C ALA A 44 -12.77 6.79 -9.20
N ALA A 45 -13.72 6.08 -9.81
CA ALA A 45 -13.92 4.64 -9.58
C ALA A 45 -12.69 3.81 -10.01
N GLN A 46 -12.08 4.13 -11.16
CA GLN A 46 -10.85 3.47 -11.60
C GLN A 46 -9.68 3.70 -10.63
N GLN A 47 -9.53 4.93 -10.11
CA GLN A 47 -8.52 5.24 -9.09
C GLN A 47 -8.73 4.45 -7.80
N LEU A 48 -9.98 4.28 -7.35
CA LEU A 48 -10.29 3.46 -6.16
C LEU A 48 -9.93 1.98 -6.38
N THR A 49 -10.22 1.43 -7.56
CA THR A 49 -9.81 0.06 -7.91
C THR A 49 -8.29 -0.07 -7.91
N GLN A 50 -7.58 0.90 -8.47
CA GLN A 50 -6.11 0.92 -8.45
C GLN A 50 -5.57 0.97 -7.02
N ALA A 51 -6.15 1.80 -6.14
CA ALA A 51 -5.78 1.83 -4.74
C ALA A 51 -6.02 0.49 -4.02
N GLY A 52 -7.09 -0.23 -4.37
CA GLY A 52 -7.34 -1.59 -3.88
C GLY A 52 -6.25 -2.58 -4.28
N MET A 53 -5.81 -2.54 -5.54
CA MET A 53 -4.70 -3.38 -6.01
C MET A 53 -3.38 -3.05 -5.29
N ILE A 54 -3.09 -1.76 -5.08
CA ILE A 54 -1.89 -1.32 -4.35
C ILE A 54 -1.91 -1.82 -2.90
N GLU A 55 -3.07 -1.79 -2.22
CA GLU A 55 -3.18 -2.37 -0.87
C GLU A 55 -2.99 -3.89 -0.82
N GLN A 56 -3.48 -4.61 -1.83
CA GLN A 56 -3.22 -6.04 -1.93
C GLN A 56 -1.72 -6.32 -2.10
N GLN A 57 -1.03 -5.54 -2.94
CA GLN A 57 0.43 -5.64 -3.09
C GLN A 57 1.16 -5.36 -1.77
N ALA A 58 0.74 -4.34 -1.01
CA ALA A 58 1.32 -4.07 0.31
C ALA A 58 1.13 -5.23 1.28
N THR A 59 -0.02 -5.90 1.22
CA THR A 59 -0.30 -7.07 2.05
C THR A 59 0.56 -8.27 1.64
N GLN A 60 0.78 -8.47 0.34
CA GLN A 60 1.71 -9.49 -0.16
C GLN A 60 3.15 -9.22 0.28
N GLN A 61 3.61 -7.96 0.21
CA GLN A 61 4.93 -7.55 0.71
C GLN A 61 5.08 -7.81 2.22
N GLU A 62 4.06 -7.50 3.01
CA GLU A 62 4.09 -7.79 4.44
C GLU A 62 4.16 -9.30 4.72
N ASN A 63 3.38 -10.12 4.02
CA ASN A 63 3.42 -11.58 4.16
C ASN A 63 4.78 -12.15 3.77
N ALA A 64 5.35 -11.72 2.65
CA ALA A 64 6.69 -12.12 2.22
C ALA A 64 7.76 -11.74 3.26
N SER A 65 7.65 -10.55 3.87
CA SER A 65 8.59 -10.12 4.93
C SER A 65 8.49 -10.97 6.20
N ARG A 66 7.28 -11.41 6.57
CA ARG A 66 7.07 -12.33 7.71
C ARG A 66 7.62 -13.71 7.41
N GLU A 67 7.45 -14.18 6.18
CA GLU A 67 8.00 -15.46 5.73
C GLU A 67 9.52 -15.45 5.71
N ALA A 68 10.15 -14.37 5.22
CA ALA A 68 11.59 -14.19 5.28
C ALA A 68 12.12 -14.19 6.73
N ALA A 69 11.42 -13.53 7.65
CA ALA A 69 11.77 -13.56 9.08
C ALA A 69 11.68 -14.98 9.67
N ARG A 70 10.63 -15.72 9.29
CA ARG A 70 10.45 -17.12 9.72
C ARG A 70 11.55 -18.02 9.17
N LEU A 71 11.92 -17.88 7.90
CA LEU A 71 13.01 -18.64 7.28
C LEU A 71 14.35 -18.31 7.93
N SER A 72 14.60 -17.04 8.25
CA SER A 72 15.80 -16.64 9.00
C SER A 72 15.86 -17.28 10.39
N GLU A 73 14.74 -17.35 11.13
CA GLU A 73 14.72 -18.02 12.43
C GLU A 73 14.98 -19.54 12.29
N LEU A 74 14.41 -20.18 11.27
CA LEU A 74 14.68 -21.59 10.99
C LEU A 74 16.16 -21.83 10.66
N ASN A 75 16.78 -20.96 9.86
CA ASN A 75 18.20 -21.03 9.54
C ASN A 75 19.07 -20.77 10.79
N ALA A 76 18.64 -19.88 11.68
CA ALA A 76 19.33 -19.62 12.94
C ALA A 76 19.29 -20.86 13.85
N ILE A 77 18.16 -21.54 13.94
CA ILE A 77 18.01 -22.80 14.68
C ILE A 77 18.89 -23.90 14.06
N ASP A 78 18.90 -24.06 12.74
CA ASP A 78 19.75 -25.07 12.09
C ASP A 78 21.24 -24.78 12.33
N ALA A 79 21.67 -23.52 12.23
CA ALA A 79 23.03 -23.11 12.57
C ALA A 79 23.36 -23.36 14.05
N GLU A 80 22.40 -23.16 14.96
CA GLU A 80 22.56 -23.47 16.39
C GLU A 80 22.75 -24.98 16.62
N VAL A 81 21.92 -25.81 15.97
CA VAL A 81 22.02 -27.28 16.04
C VAL A 81 23.35 -27.77 15.46
N GLN A 82 23.80 -27.23 14.32
CA GLN A 82 25.08 -27.57 13.72
C GLN A 82 26.25 -27.22 14.65
N ASN A 83 26.24 -26.02 15.26
CA ASN A 83 27.26 -25.64 16.23
C ASN A 83 27.31 -26.57 17.44
N ILE A 84 26.15 -26.94 17.99
CA ILE A 84 26.07 -27.90 19.11
C ILE A 84 26.65 -29.26 18.70
N ARG A 85 26.33 -29.75 17.49
CA ARG A 85 26.90 -31.01 16.97
C ARG A 85 28.41 -30.93 16.78
N SER A 86 28.92 -29.83 16.22
CA SER A 86 30.37 -29.61 16.07
C SER A 86 31.07 -29.53 17.43
N GLU A 87 30.45 -28.90 18.42
CA GLU A 87 30.98 -28.85 19.78
C GLU A 87 31.01 -30.24 20.42
N GLN A 88 29.96 -31.05 20.24
CA GLN A 88 29.92 -32.44 20.72
C GLN A 88 30.97 -33.32 20.03
N ASN A 89 31.10 -33.23 18.71
CA ASN A 89 32.10 -33.98 17.96
C ASN A 89 33.51 -33.62 18.42
N LEU A 90 33.81 -32.32 18.58
CA LEU A 90 35.11 -31.88 19.08
C LEU A 90 35.37 -32.36 20.51
N ARG A 91 34.37 -32.32 21.40
CA ARG A 91 34.49 -32.89 22.76
C ARG A 91 34.78 -34.39 22.71
N ASN A 92 34.11 -35.14 21.85
CA ASN A 92 34.32 -36.58 21.70
C ASN A 92 35.73 -36.88 21.15
N GLU A 93 36.18 -36.14 20.14
CA GLU A 93 37.54 -36.25 19.59
C GLU A 93 38.60 -35.94 20.65
N GLN A 94 38.38 -34.90 21.47
CA GLN A 94 39.26 -34.54 22.58
C GLN A 94 39.32 -35.64 23.65
N GLN A 95 38.17 -36.21 24.04
CA GLN A 95 38.13 -37.32 25.00
C GLN A 95 38.87 -38.56 24.50
N VAL A 96 38.70 -38.91 23.22
CA VAL A 96 39.42 -40.04 22.61
C VAL A 96 40.92 -39.75 22.57
N GLY A 97 41.33 -38.55 22.14
CA GLY A 97 42.74 -38.15 22.10
C GLY A 97 43.40 -38.14 23.49
N GLU A 98 42.70 -37.65 24.51
CA GLU A 98 43.18 -37.67 25.90
C GLU A 98 43.27 -39.10 26.45
N ALA A 99 42.28 -39.96 26.16
CA ALA A 99 42.30 -41.35 26.57
C ALA A 99 43.46 -42.13 25.92
N GLU A 100 43.70 -41.92 24.61
CA GLU A 100 44.84 -42.48 23.91
C GLU A 100 46.17 -41.96 24.46
N GLY A 101 46.27 -40.66 24.74
CA GLY A 101 47.45 -40.04 25.34
C GLY A 101 47.78 -40.64 26.71
N ARG A 102 46.77 -40.80 27.58
CA ARG A 102 46.91 -41.46 28.90
C ARG A 102 47.27 -42.94 28.75
N ALA A 103 46.65 -43.66 27.81
CA ALA A 103 46.96 -45.07 27.57
C ALA A 103 48.40 -45.26 27.08
N ARG A 104 48.89 -44.41 26.18
CA ARG A 104 50.29 -44.43 25.73
C ARG A 104 51.27 -44.08 26.85
N ALA A 105 50.95 -43.08 27.67
CA ALA A 105 51.77 -42.71 28.82
C ALA A 105 51.87 -43.90 29.81
N ALA A 106 50.73 -44.53 30.15
CA ALA A 106 50.69 -45.71 31.00
C ALA A 106 51.47 -46.90 30.40
N ALA A 107 51.34 -47.15 29.10
CA ALA A 107 52.06 -48.23 28.40
C ALA A 107 53.58 -48.00 28.33
N SER A 108 54.02 -46.74 28.35
CA SER A 108 55.46 -46.40 28.30
C SER A 108 56.18 -46.58 29.65
N GLY A 109 55.46 -46.84 30.75
CA GLY A 109 56.05 -47.01 32.09
C GLY A 109 56.60 -45.72 32.72
N ILE A 110 56.49 -44.58 32.02
CA ILE A 110 56.84 -43.27 32.56
C ILE A 110 55.68 -42.82 33.46
N THR A 111 55.93 -42.67 34.76
CA THR A 111 55.01 -41.98 35.67
C THR A 111 54.63 -40.64 35.06
N VAL A 112 53.34 -40.27 35.08
CA VAL A 112 52.80 -39.02 34.49
C VAL A 112 53.21 -37.79 35.31
N ASP A 113 54.47 -37.71 35.71
CA ASP A 113 55.11 -36.58 36.37
C ASP A 113 56.23 -36.05 35.47
N GLY A 114 56.22 -34.74 35.20
CA GLY A 114 57.17 -34.06 34.32
C GLY A 114 56.59 -33.66 32.95
N SER A 115 57.41 -33.75 31.89
CA SER A 115 57.09 -33.20 30.55
C SER A 115 55.82 -33.78 29.92
N SER A 116 55.50 -35.05 30.17
CA SER A 116 54.30 -35.72 29.65
C SER A 116 53.01 -35.22 30.33
N GLY A 117 53.06 -34.91 31.63
CA GLY A 117 51.96 -34.30 32.36
C GLY A 117 51.71 -32.85 31.93
N MET A 118 52.78 -32.08 31.69
CA MET A 118 52.65 -30.73 31.13
C MET A 118 52.06 -30.74 29.71
N TYR A 119 52.43 -31.69 28.87
CA TYR A 119 51.86 -31.82 27.52
C TYR A 119 50.34 -32.06 27.58
N LEU A 120 49.88 -32.99 28.44
CA LEU A 120 48.45 -33.24 28.62
C LEU A 120 47.70 -32.03 29.18
N SER A 121 48.28 -31.29 30.12
CA SER A 121 47.64 -30.08 30.66
C SER A 121 47.57 -28.94 29.63
N GLU A 122 48.60 -28.76 28.80
CA GLU A 122 48.59 -27.76 27.74
C GLU A 122 47.59 -28.16 26.64
N GLN A 123 47.48 -29.46 26.34
CA GLN A 123 46.47 -29.99 25.42
C GLN A 123 45.05 -29.76 25.93
N GLU A 124 44.75 -30.01 27.22
CA GLU A 124 43.46 -29.68 27.84
C GLU A 124 43.14 -28.18 27.78
N LYS A 125 44.15 -27.31 27.90
CA LYS A 125 43.98 -25.86 27.81
C LYS A 125 43.65 -25.42 26.39
N VAL A 126 44.42 -25.87 25.40
CA VAL A 126 44.14 -25.62 23.97
C VAL A 126 42.76 -26.14 23.58
N ASN A 127 42.39 -27.32 24.10
CA ASN A 127 41.07 -27.93 23.88
C ASN A 127 39.93 -27.07 24.41
N ARG A 128 40.07 -26.53 25.63
CA ARG A 128 39.09 -25.60 26.23
C ARG A 128 39.01 -24.28 25.46
N GLU A 129 40.14 -23.74 25.02
CA GLU A 129 40.19 -22.52 24.21
C GLU A 129 39.49 -22.73 22.85
N ALA A 130 39.72 -23.87 22.19
CA ALA A 130 39.08 -24.22 20.93
C ALA A 130 37.55 -24.36 21.06
N LEU A 131 37.07 -25.05 22.10
CA LEU A 131 35.63 -25.15 22.39
C LEU A 131 35.03 -23.77 22.73
N GLY A 132 35.72 -22.97 23.52
CA GLY A 132 35.30 -21.62 23.86
C GLY A 132 35.20 -20.72 22.63
N TRP A 133 36.16 -20.82 21.71
CA TRP A 133 36.14 -20.11 20.45
C TRP A 133 34.97 -20.56 19.57
N LEU A 134 34.77 -21.87 19.40
CA LEU A 134 33.67 -22.44 18.61
C LEU A 134 32.30 -22.01 19.14
N ALA A 135 32.10 -22.05 20.46
CA ALA A 135 30.87 -21.60 21.11
C ALA A 135 30.63 -20.10 20.95
N LYS A 136 31.70 -19.28 20.89
CA LYS A 136 31.60 -17.83 20.70
C LYS A 136 31.30 -17.48 19.25
N THR A 137 32.00 -18.09 18.30
CA THR A 137 31.77 -17.87 16.86
C THR A 137 30.42 -18.39 16.42
N GLY A 138 30.00 -19.56 16.90
CA GLY A 138 28.69 -20.13 16.66
C GLY A 138 27.55 -19.23 17.14
N ARG A 139 27.61 -18.77 18.40
CA ARG A 139 26.62 -17.81 18.94
C ARG A 139 26.58 -16.50 18.16
N SER A 140 27.74 -15.99 17.75
CA SER A 140 27.81 -14.77 16.94
C SER A 140 27.18 -14.97 15.55
N ALA A 141 27.37 -16.13 14.92
CA ALA A 141 26.78 -16.45 13.63
C ALA A 141 25.25 -16.55 13.72
N VAL A 142 24.73 -17.26 14.74
CA VAL A 142 23.29 -17.37 15.01
C VAL A 142 22.67 -15.99 15.27
N ALA A 143 23.32 -15.16 16.11
CA ALA A 143 22.86 -13.80 16.37
C ALA A 143 22.84 -12.93 15.11
N ARG A 144 23.83 -13.08 14.23
CA ARG A 144 23.85 -12.38 12.93
C ARG A 144 22.69 -12.82 12.05
N ILE A 145 22.44 -14.12 11.91
CA ILE A 145 21.33 -14.65 11.08
C ILE A 145 20.00 -14.10 11.58
N ARG A 146 19.73 -14.15 12.90
CA ARG A 146 18.50 -13.57 13.48
C ARG A 146 18.41 -12.06 13.25
N GLY A 147 19.54 -11.35 13.38
CA GLY A 147 19.63 -9.92 13.10
C GLY A 147 19.26 -9.58 11.65
N GLU A 148 19.83 -10.30 10.68
CA GLU A 148 19.53 -10.13 9.25
C GLU A 148 18.05 -10.38 8.95
N GLY A 149 17.44 -11.41 9.56
CA GLY A 149 16.01 -11.68 9.46
C GLY A 149 15.13 -10.56 10.02
N GLY A 150 15.50 -10.03 11.19
CA GLY A 150 14.81 -8.89 11.80
C GLY A 150 14.88 -7.63 10.94
N VAL A 151 16.05 -7.35 10.34
CA VAL A 151 16.23 -6.22 9.42
C VAL A 151 15.40 -6.39 8.15
N ALA A 152 15.40 -7.59 7.54
CA ALA A 152 14.58 -7.87 6.36
C ALA A 152 13.08 -7.71 6.66
N GLN A 153 12.63 -8.15 7.83
CA GLN A 153 11.25 -7.95 8.28
C GLN A 153 10.90 -6.47 8.44
N ALA A 154 11.78 -5.69 9.07
CA ALA A 154 11.58 -4.27 9.28
C ALA A 154 11.53 -3.50 7.94
N GLN A 155 12.43 -3.80 7.02
CA GLN A 155 12.44 -3.23 5.68
C GLN A 155 11.16 -3.57 4.90
N GLY A 156 10.72 -4.82 4.92
CA GLY A 156 9.49 -5.24 4.25
C GLY A 156 8.24 -4.58 4.83
N LYS A 157 8.16 -4.42 6.17
CA LYS A 157 7.09 -3.67 6.83
C LYS A 157 7.10 -2.18 6.45
N ALA A 158 8.28 -1.56 6.40
CA ALA A 158 8.41 -0.16 6.01
C ALA A 158 7.98 0.07 4.55
N GLN A 159 8.38 -0.82 3.64
CA GLN A 159 7.94 -0.80 2.24
C GLN A 159 6.43 -0.99 2.12
N ALA A 160 5.86 -1.97 2.81
CA ALA A 160 4.41 -2.19 2.83
C ALA A 160 3.65 -0.97 3.38
N ALA A 161 4.16 -0.31 4.42
CA ALA A 161 3.59 0.91 4.95
C ALA A 161 3.64 2.06 3.94
N GLY A 162 4.76 2.24 3.23
CA GLY A 162 4.88 3.21 2.13
C GLY A 162 3.88 2.95 1.00
N THR A 163 3.74 1.68 0.59
CA THR A 163 2.77 1.25 -0.43
C THR A 163 1.32 1.52 0.02
N ARG A 164 0.97 1.26 1.28
CA ARG A 164 -0.34 1.61 1.85
C ARG A 164 -0.58 3.12 1.86
N ALA A 165 0.43 3.91 2.22
CA ALA A 165 0.33 5.37 2.20
C ALA A 165 0.07 5.89 0.78
N ALA A 166 0.73 5.31 -0.23
CA ALA A 166 0.45 5.63 -1.63
C ALA A 166 -1.00 5.29 -2.02
N ALA A 167 -1.52 4.12 -1.63
CA ALA A 167 -2.92 3.76 -1.86
C ALA A 167 -3.89 4.73 -1.18
N ALA A 168 -3.61 5.15 0.06
CA ALA A 168 -4.39 6.16 0.76
C ALA A 168 -4.38 7.51 0.03
N GLY A 169 -3.23 7.92 -0.51
CA GLY A 169 -3.11 9.11 -1.36
C GLY A 169 -3.97 9.02 -2.62
N VAL A 170 -3.96 7.88 -3.32
CA VAL A 170 -4.83 7.65 -4.48
C VAL A 170 -6.30 7.72 -4.10
N ARG A 171 -6.71 7.13 -2.96
CA ARG A 171 -8.10 7.24 -2.47
C ARG A 171 -8.51 8.66 -2.16
N ALA A 172 -7.64 9.42 -1.52
CA ALA A 172 -7.90 10.83 -1.23
C ALA A 172 -8.07 11.64 -2.52
N GLY A 173 -7.23 11.40 -3.53
CA GLY A 173 -7.37 12.00 -4.86
C GLY A 173 -8.68 11.62 -5.56
N ALA A 174 -9.07 10.35 -5.48
CA ALA A 174 -10.33 9.86 -6.03
C ALA A 174 -11.55 10.49 -5.34
N ALA A 175 -11.51 10.59 -4.00
CA ALA A 175 -12.55 11.25 -3.22
C ALA A 175 -12.66 12.74 -3.56
N GLY A 176 -11.53 13.44 -3.74
CA GLY A 176 -11.50 14.83 -4.19
C GLY A 176 -12.11 15.01 -5.58
N THR A 177 -11.78 14.12 -6.51
CA THR A 177 -12.34 14.12 -7.88
C THR A 177 -13.86 13.90 -7.85
N ALA A 178 -14.33 12.93 -7.07
CA ALA A 178 -15.75 12.66 -6.90
C ALA A 178 -16.50 13.82 -6.24
N ALA A 179 -15.90 14.46 -5.23
CA ALA A 179 -16.47 15.63 -4.56
C ALA A 179 -16.59 16.83 -5.51
N GLY A 180 -15.58 17.09 -6.35
CA GLY A 180 -15.62 18.13 -7.38
C GLY A 180 -16.72 17.88 -8.43
N ALA A 181 -16.88 16.62 -8.86
CA ALA A 181 -17.96 16.25 -9.78
C ALA A 181 -19.35 16.51 -9.16
N ASN A 182 -19.54 16.17 -7.88
CA ASN A 182 -20.80 16.38 -7.17
C ASN A 182 -21.10 17.87 -6.91
N GLN A 183 -20.08 18.70 -6.66
CA GLN A 183 -20.25 20.15 -6.54
C GLN A 183 -20.68 20.78 -7.87
N THR A 184 -20.08 20.33 -8.98
CA THR A 184 -20.42 20.80 -10.33
C THR A 184 -21.86 20.43 -10.70
N ASP A 185 -22.28 19.19 -10.43
CA ASP A 185 -23.67 18.73 -10.62
C ASP A 185 -24.65 19.54 -9.75
N ALA A 186 -24.32 19.77 -8.48
CA ALA A 186 -25.15 20.58 -7.58
C ALA A 186 -25.26 22.04 -8.04
N ALA A 187 -24.19 22.65 -8.55
CA ALA A 187 -24.20 24.00 -9.10
C ALA A 187 -25.06 24.08 -10.37
N ALA A 188 -24.91 23.12 -11.29
CA ALA A 188 -25.72 23.03 -12.50
C ALA A 188 -27.22 22.93 -12.17
N ARG A 189 -27.61 22.08 -11.20
CA ARG A 189 -29.00 21.97 -10.73
C ARG A 189 -29.55 23.26 -10.14
N ARG A 190 -28.76 24.01 -9.36
CA ARG A 190 -29.21 25.31 -8.81
C ARG A 190 -29.49 26.31 -9.91
N THR A 191 -28.59 26.41 -10.90
CA THR A 191 -28.78 27.27 -12.07
C THR A 191 -30.05 26.87 -12.82
N MET A 192 -30.32 25.56 -12.99
CA MET A 192 -31.56 25.08 -13.61
C MET A 192 -32.82 25.53 -12.87
N VAL A 193 -32.85 25.38 -11.54
CA VAL A 193 -34.02 25.77 -10.74
C VAL A 193 -34.26 27.28 -10.81
N SER A 194 -33.21 28.09 -10.85
CA SER A 194 -33.34 29.54 -11.02
C SER A 194 -33.88 29.91 -12.41
N GLY A 195 -33.30 29.38 -13.49
CA GLY A 195 -33.74 29.67 -14.85
C GLY A 195 -35.18 29.20 -15.12
N ALA A 196 -35.58 28.05 -14.57
CA ALA A 196 -36.95 27.57 -14.67
C ALA A 196 -37.95 28.49 -13.94
N LYS A 197 -37.55 29.04 -12.78
CA LYS A 197 -38.36 30.04 -12.06
C LYS A 197 -38.48 31.34 -12.85
N ASP A 198 -37.40 31.79 -13.47
CA ASP A 198 -37.41 33.03 -14.27
C ASP A 198 -38.32 32.89 -15.49
N VAL A 199 -38.23 31.79 -16.23
CA VAL A 199 -39.12 31.49 -17.36
C VAL A 199 -40.58 31.39 -16.90
N TYR A 200 -40.85 30.70 -15.80
CA TYR A 200 -42.20 30.60 -15.25
C TYR A 200 -42.75 31.97 -14.83
N SER A 201 -41.93 32.82 -14.20
CA SER A 201 -42.31 34.18 -13.79
C SER A 201 -42.59 35.08 -14.99
N GLY A 202 -41.77 34.98 -16.05
CA GLY A 202 -41.96 35.70 -17.30
C GLY A 202 -43.26 35.29 -17.98
N ALA A 203 -43.49 33.98 -18.12
CA ALA A 203 -44.73 33.43 -18.69
C ALA A 203 -45.97 33.86 -17.90
N LYS A 204 -45.90 33.85 -16.56
CA LYS A 204 -46.98 34.32 -15.69
C LYS A 204 -47.25 35.82 -15.87
N THR A 205 -46.21 36.63 -16.04
CA THR A 205 -46.33 38.08 -16.26
C THR A 205 -46.98 38.38 -17.61
N ILE A 206 -46.56 37.66 -18.66
CA ILE A 206 -47.18 37.75 -20.00
C ILE A 206 -48.66 37.37 -19.92
N TYR A 207 -48.97 36.19 -19.36
CA TYR A 207 -50.34 35.73 -19.20
C TYR A 207 -51.23 36.73 -18.44
N LYS A 208 -50.70 37.29 -17.35
CA LYS A 208 -51.45 38.27 -16.54
C LYS A 208 -51.69 39.56 -17.29
N GLY A 209 -50.71 40.09 -18.01
CA GLY A 209 -50.94 41.31 -18.80
C GLY A 209 -51.92 41.07 -19.96
N VAL A 210 -51.90 39.88 -20.59
CA VAL A 210 -52.86 39.52 -21.63
C VAL A 210 -54.28 39.44 -21.06
N SER A 211 -54.45 38.84 -19.88
CA SER A 211 -55.77 38.72 -19.25
C SER A 211 -56.33 40.04 -18.70
N THR A 212 -55.47 41.00 -18.37
CA THR A 212 -55.89 42.34 -17.92
C THR A 212 -56.01 43.38 -19.05
N GLY A 213 -55.73 43.01 -20.30
CA GLY A 213 -55.83 43.93 -21.45
C GLY A 213 -54.84 45.10 -21.41
N THR A 214 -53.75 44.98 -20.64
CA THR A 214 -52.77 46.06 -20.41
C THR A 214 -51.58 46.05 -21.38
N TRP A 215 -51.59 45.21 -22.40
CA TRP A 215 -50.59 45.27 -23.47
C TRP A 215 -51.06 46.23 -24.58
N PHE A 216 -50.58 47.47 -24.53
CA PHE A 216 -50.55 48.41 -25.64
C PHE A 216 -49.10 48.59 -26.10
#